data_AF-A0A4Q3I213-F1
#
_entry.id   AF-A0A4Q3I213-F1
#
_cell.length_a   1.000
_cell.length_b   1.000
_cell.length_c   1.000
_cell.angle_alpha   90.00
_cell.angle_beta   90.00
_cell.angle_gamma   90.00
#
_symmetry.space_group_name_H-M   'P 1'
#
loop_
_entity.id
_entity.type
_entity.pdbx_description
1 polymer ?
#
loop_
_entity_poly.entity_id
_entity_poly.type
_entity_poly.pdbx_seq_one_letter_code
_entity_poly.pdbx_strand_id
1 'polypeptide(L)'
;VDQMAAWPELRSRVKAYVRVAGRRWDLHIDNGVVLKLPETQVETALSVLARLEKEERILERDIAAVDLRLHDRTTVELTSAATERRNEAVEARTKALKKAGET
;
A
#
# COMPACT_ATOMS: atom_id res chain seq x y z
N VAL A 1 -6.93 17.53 -10.80
CA VAL A 1 -8.27 17.34 -10.18
C VAL A 1 -9.17 16.46 -11.06
N ASP A 2 -8.88 16.31 -12.36
CA ASP A 2 -9.65 15.46 -13.29
C ASP A 2 -9.28 13.95 -13.27
N GLN A 3 -8.05 13.59 -12.88
CA GLN A 3 -7.56 12.20 -12.94
C GLN A 3 -8.37 11.18 -12.12
N MET A 4 -9.01 11.57 -11.01
CA MET A 4 -9.77 10.62 -10.18
C MET A 4 -11.17 10.29 -10.74
N ALA A 5 -11.60 10.92 -11.83
CA ALA A 5 -12.94 10.70 -12.39
C ALA A 5 -13.16 9.25 -12.87
N ALA A 6 -12.10 8.56 -13.32
CA ALA A 6 -12.15 7.17 -13.76
C ALA A 6 -12.24 6.15 -12.60
N TRP A 7 -12.09 6.59 -11.34
CA TRP A 7 -12.12 5.73 -10.15
C TRP A 7 -13.13 6.25 -9.11
N PRO A 8 -14.43 6.23 -9.41
CA PRO A 8 -15.46 6.83 -8.55
C PRO A 8 -15.52 6.17 -7.17
N GLU A 9 -15.34 4.85 -7.08
CA GLU A 9 -15.34 4.14 -5.79
C GLU A 9 -14.16 4.56 -4.92
N LEU A 10 -12.94 4.57 -5.47
CA LEU A 10 -11.76 5.02 -4.74
C LEU A 10 -11.89 6.50 -4.35
N ARG A 11 -12.34 7.35 -5.28
CA ARG A 11 -12.56 8.78 -5.06
C ARG A 11 -13.51 9.04 -3.90
N SER A 12 -14.56 8.22 -3.74
CA SER A 12 -15.53 8.36 -2.65
C SER A 12 -14.93 8.13 -1.26
N ARG A 13 -13.84 7.35 -1.17
CA ARG A 13 -13.12 7.05 0.08
C ARG A 13 -12.06 8.09 0.42
N VAL A 14 -11.59 8.88 -0.56
CA VAL A 14 -10.56 9.90 -0.33
C VAL A 14 -11.10 11.03 0.54
N LYS A 15 -10.42 11.29 1.66
CA LYS A 15 -10.73 12.37 2.60
C LYS A 15 -9.84 13.60 2.38
N ALA A 16 -8.61 13.41 1.93
CA ALA A 16 -7.70 14.52 1.67
C ALA A 16 -6.71 14.21 0.54
N TYR A 17 -6.32 15.28 -0.16
CA TYR A 17 -5.23 15.30 -1.14
C TYR A 17 -4.11 16.15 -0.55
N VAL A 18 -2.95 15.55 -0.28
CA VAL A 18 -1.79 16.24 0.30
C VAL A 18 -0.71 16.36 -0.76
N ARG A 19 -0.28 17.59 -1.06
CA ARG A 19 0.80 17.82 -2.04
C ARG A 19 2.15 17.81 -1.33
N VAL A 20 2.98 16.81 -1.66
CA VAL A 20 4.29 16.60 -1.06
C VAL A 20 5.37 17.26 -1.90
N ALA A 21 6.10 18.20 -1.28
CA ALA A 21 7.24 18.92 -1.88
C ALA A 21 6.94 19.51 -3.28
N GLY A 22 5.68 19.92 -3.51
CA GLY A 22 5.24 20.52 -4.77
C GLY A 22 5.14 19.59 -5.97
N ARG A 23 5.41 18.28 -5.84
CA ARG A 23 5.49 17.37 -7.01
C ARG A 23 4.63 16.11 -6.93
N ARG A 24 4.53 15.51 -5.74
CA ARG A 24 3.79 14.25 -5.54
C ARG A 24 2.52 14.51 -4.75
N TRP A 25 1.57 13.59 -4.89
CA TRP A 25 0.33 13.61 -4.14
C TRP A 25 0.27 12.39 -3.23
N ASP A 26 -0.09 12.62 -1.97
CA ASP A 26 -0.53 11.57 -1.06
C ASP A 26 -2.05 11.70 -0.91
N LEU A 27 -2.76 10.58 -1.10
CA LEU A 27 -4.21 10.52 -0.87
C LEU A 27 -4.47 9.84 0.46
N HIS A 28 -5.15 10.54 1.36
CA HIS A 28 -5.58 9.97 2.63
C HIS A 28 -7.01 9.47 2.46
N ILE A 29 -7.26 8.19 2.74
CA ILE A 29 -8.58 7.59 2.62
C ILE A 29 -9.24 7.36 3.99
N ASP A 30 -10.51 7.00 3.97
CA ASP A 30 -11.40 6.89 5.13
C ASP A 30 -10.94 5.97 6.27
N ASN A 31 -10.14 4.95 5.98
CA ASN A 31 -9.62 3.99 6.96
C ASN A 31 -8.20 4.30 7.45
N GLY A 32 -7.67 5.49 7.14
CA GLY A 32 -6.35 5.94 7.57
C GLY A 32 -5.18 5.47 6.70
N VAL A 33 -5.42 4.65 5.68
CA VAL A 33 -4.38 4.27 4.71
C VAL A 33 -3.99 5.49 3.86
N VAL A 34 -2.69 5.62 3.60
CA VAL A 34 -2.14 6.65 2.71
C VAL A 34 -1.71 6.04 1.37
N LEU A 35 -2.21 6.61 0.28
CA LEU A 35 -1.80 6.23 -1.08
C LEU A 35 -0.76 7.23 -1.58
N LYS A 36 0.49 6.78 -1.73
CA LYS A 36 1.60 7.63 -2.18
C LYS A 36 1.71 7.54 -3.70
N LEU A 37 1.29 8.59 -4.41
CA LEU A 37 1.25 8.59 -5.87
C LEU A 37 2.60 8.96 -6.50
N PRO A 38 2.92 8.40 -7.68
CA PRO A 38 4.06 8.85 -8.47
C PRO A 38 3.82 10.28 -8.99
N GLU A 39 4.90 10.95 -9.38
CA GLU A 39 4.82 12.27 -10.00
C GLU A 39 4.27 12.19 -11.43
N THR A 40 4.57 11.10 -12.14
CA THR A 40 4.13 10.84 -13.51
C THR A 40 3.36 9.52 -13.56
N GLN A 41 2.57 9.30 -14.62
CA GLN A 41 1.81 8.05 -14.83
C GLN A 41 0.85 7.69 -13.68
N VAL A 42 0.24 8.71 -13.06
CA VAL A 42 -0.72 8.54 -11.95
C VAL A 42 -1.88 7.61 -12.34
N GLU A 43 -2.41 7.72 -13.56
CA GLU A 43 -3.51 6.87 -14.04
C GLU A 43 -3.12 5.38 -14.10
N THR A 44 -1.90 5.08 -14.55
CA THR A 44 -1.36 3.71 -14.54
C THR A 44 -1.26 3.18 -13.11
N ALA A 45 -0.73 3.99 -12.19
CA ALA A 45 -0.63 3.63 -10.77
C ALA A 45 -2.00 3.37 -10.13
N LEU A 46 -2.98 4.23 -10.41
CA LEU A 46 -4.36 4.06 -9.93
C LEU A 46 -5.04 2.84 -10.54
N SER A 47 -4.75 2.51 -11.81
CA SER A 47 -5.24 1.27 -12.45
C SER A 47 -4.70 0.02 -11.76
N VAL A 48 -3.40 0.00 -11.44
CA VAL A 48 -2.78 -1.09 -10.69
C VAL A 48 -3.40 -1.21 -9.30
N LEU A 49 -3.57 -0.10 -8.58
CA LEU A 49 -4.20 -0.09 -7.27
C LEU A 49 -5.66 -0.61 -7.33
N ALA A 50 -6.45 -0.14 -8.29
CA ALA A 50 -7.84 -0.56 -8.44
C ALA A 50 -7.94 -2.07 -8.72
N ARG A 51 -7.02 -2.61 -9.52
CA ARG A 51 -6.91 -4.05 -9.74
C ARG A 51 -6.57 -4.81 -8.46
N LEU A 52 -5.55 -4.37 -7.72
CA LEU A 52 -5.15 -5.00 -6.45
C LEU A 52 -6.27 -4.92 -5.39
N GLU A 53 -7.00 -3.82 -5.34
CA GLU A 53 -8.15 -3.69 -4.43
C GLU A 53 -9.27 -4.65 -4.83
N LYS A 54 -9.58 -4.74 -6.12
CA LYS A 54 -10.62 -5.65 -6.62
C LYS A 54 -10.27 -7.12 -6.41
N GLU A 55 -9.03 -7.51 -6.68
CA GLU A 55 -8.58 -8.90 -6.63
C GLU A 55 -8.22 -9.35 -5.20
N GLU A 56 -7.60 -8.48 -4.40
CA GLU A 56 -6.99 -8.87 -3.12
C GLU A 56 -7.48 -8.08 -1.90
N ARG A 57 -8.33 -7.07 -2.11
CA ARG A 57 -8.81 -6.15 -1.07
C ARG A 57 -7.64 -5.54 -0.30
N ILE A 58 -6.62 -5.08 -1.03
CA ILE A 58 -5.35 -4.64 -0.47
C ILE A 58 -5.53 -3.49 0.54
N LEU A 59 -6.50 -2.60 0.33
CA LEU A 59 -6.76 -1.46 1.21
C LEU A 59 -7.47 -1.84 2.50
N GLU A 60 -7.93 -3.09 2.62
CA GLU A 60 -8.55 -3.65 3.83
C GLU A 60 -7.58 -4.49 4.66
N ARG A 61 -6.33 -4.63 4.19
CA ARG A 61 -5.27 -5.32 4.94
C ARG A 61 -4.75 -4.43 6.07
N ASP A 62 -4.01 -5.05 6.99
CA ASP A 62 -3.36 -4.35 8.10
C ASP A 62 -2.09 -3.59 7.63
N ILE A 63 -2.34 -2.53 6.85
CA ILE A 63 -1.33 -1.67 6.23
C ILE A 63 -1.58 -0.20 6.60
N ALA A 64 -0.50 0.57 6.69
CA ALA A 64 -0.53 2.01 6.89
C ALA A 64 -0.50 2.79 5.57
N ALA A 65 0.15 2.24 4.54
CA ALA A 65 0.25 2.90 3.25
C ALA A 65 0.41 1.94 2.07
N VAL A 66 0.02 2.40 0.88
CA VAL A 66 0.38 1.81 -0.41
C VAL A 66 1.23 2.81 -1.17
N ASP A 67 2.42 2.40 -1.58
CA ASP A 67 3.36 3.23 -2.31
C ASP A 67 3.45 2.77 -3.77
N LEU A 68 3.01 3.68 -4.64
CA LEU A 68 2.91 3.48 -6.09
C LEU A 68 3.97 4.30 -6.83
N ARG A 69 4.96 4.85 -6.12
CA ARG A 69 5.97 5.75 -6.71
C ARG A 69 6.98 5.02 -7.59
N LEU A 70 7.10 3.71 -7.42
CA LEU A 70 7.98 2.86 -8.22
C LEU A 70 7.16 2.27 -9.38
N HIS A 71 7.65 2.45 -10.61
CA HIS A 71 6.91 2.05 -11.81
C HIS A 71 6.90 0.53 -12.02
N ASP A 72 7.89 -0.18 -11.49
CA ASP A 72 8.08 -1.62 -11.63
C ASP A 72 7.42 -2.43 -10.50
N ARG A 73 7.00 -1.79 -9.41
CA ARG A 73 6.45 -2.48 -8.23
C ARG A 73 5.58 -1.60 -7.37
N THR A 74 4.59 -2.23 -6.75
CA THR A 74 3.82 -1.66 -5.64
C THR A 74 4.42 -2.14 -4.33
N THR A 75 4.67 -1.23 -3.40
CA THR A 75 5.09 -1.60 -2.03
C THR A 75 4.01 -1.20 -1.04
N VAL A 76 3.92 -1.97 0.05
CA VAL A 76 2.99 -1.68 1.15
C VAL A 76 3.78 -1.45 2.42
N GLU A 77 3.32 -0.48 3.21
CA GLU A 77 3.83 -0.21 4.54
C GLU A 77 2.88 -0.88 5.53
N LEU A 78 3.38 -1.82 6.33
CA LEU A 78 2.60 -2.48 7.36
C LEU A 78 2.28 -1.50 8.50
N THR A 79 1.20 -1.73 9.22
CA THR A 79 1.02 -1.08 10.53
C THR A 79 2.09 -1.57 11.51
N SER A 80 2.27 -0.84 12.62
CA SER A 80 3.19 -1.26 13.69
C SER A 80 2.86 -2.67 14.19
N ALA A 81 1.59 -2.93 14.50
CA ALA A 81 1.12 -4.23 14.96
C ALA A 81 1.34 -5.35 13.92
N ALA A 82 1.09 -5.08 12.63
CA ALA A 82 1.38 -6.05 11.57
C ALA A 82 2.88 -6.33 11.41
N THR A 83 3.71 -5.31 11.62
CA THR A 83 5.18 -5.44 11.59
C THR A 83 5.67 -6.35 12.72
N GLU A 84 5.17 -6.16 13.94
CA GLU A 84 5.49 -7.00 15.09
C GLU A 84 5.14 -8.46 14.83
N ARG A 85 3.90 -8.74 14.41
CA ARG A 85 3.44 -10.10 14.07
C ARG A 85 4.28 -10.74 12.96
N ARG A 86 4.68 -9.96 11.95
CA ARG A 86 5.55 -10.45 10.88
C ARG A 86 6.93 -10.84 11.43
N ASN A 87 7.52 -10.02 12.29
CA ASN A 87 8.85 -10.26 12.86
C ASN A 87 8.86 -11.54 13.69
N GLU A 88 7.87 -11.73 14.57
CA GLU A 88 7.70 -12.95 15.36
C GLU A 88 7.61 -14.19 14.48
N ALA A 89 6.81 -14.15 13.42
CA ALA A 89 6.67 -15.25 12.47
C ALA A 89 7.99 -15.57 11.72
N VAL A 90 8.73 -14.53 11.31
CA VAL A 90 10.04 -14.68 10.65
C VAL A 90 11.08 -15.30 11.59
N GLU A 91 11.12 -14.86 12.84
CA GLU A 91 12.00 -15.43 13.86
C GLU A 91 11.67 -16.90 14.15
N ALA A 92 10.38 -17.21 14.34
CA ALA A 92 9.92 -18.58 14.56
C ALA A 92 10.31 -19.49 13.39
N ARG A 93 10.11 -19.03 12.15
CA ARG A 93 10.51 -19.77 10.94
C ARG A 93 12.03 -19.96 10.88
N THR A 94 12.80 -18.94 11.21
CA THR A 94 14.28 -19.02 11.22
C THR A 94 14.76 -20.05 12.24
N LYS A 95 14.20 -20.04 13.46
CA LYS A 95 14.51 -21.03 14.50
C LYS A 95 14.16 -22.46 14.06
N ALA A 96 12.99 -22.65 13.43
CA ALA A 96 12.57 -23.95 12.92
C ALA A 96 13.50 -24.49 11.83
N LEU A 97 13.92 -23.63 10.88
CA LEU A 97 14.84 -24.01 9.81
C LEU A 97 16.23 -24.40 10.33
N LYS A 98 16.75 -23.69 11.34
CA LYS A 98 18.03 -24.06 11.99
C LYS A 98 17.94 -25.45 12.64
N LYS A 99 16.89 -25.71 13.43
CA LYS A 99 16.67 -27.01 14.07
C LYS A 99 16.55 -28.15 13.06
N ALA A 100 15.94 -27.91 11.89
CA ALA A 100 15.76 -28.91 10.85
C ALA A 100 17.04 -29.19 10.04
N GLY A 101 18.01 -28.28 10.03
CA GLY A 101 19.32 -28.48 9.39
C GLY A 101 20.38 -29.07 10.33
N GLU A 102 20.10 -29.12 11.63
CA GLU A 102 20.96 -29.71 12.67
C GLU A 102 20.69 -31.22 12.89
N THR A 103 19.71 -31.80 12.20
CA THR A 103 19.36 -33.24 12.18
C THR A 103 19.79 -33.89 10.87
#